data_AF-A0A0D2CRJ6-F1
#
_entry.id   AF-A0A0D2CRJ6-F1
#
_cell.length_a   1.000
_cell.length_b   1.000
_cell.length_c   1.000
_cell.angle_alpha   90.00
_cell.angle_beta   90.00
_cell.angle_gamma   90.00
#
_symmetry.space_group_name_H-M   'P 1'
#
loop_
_entity.id
_entity.type
_entity.pdbx_description
1 polymer ?
#
loop_
_entity_poly.entity_id
_entity_poly.type
_entity_poly.pdbx_seq_one_letter_code
_entity_poly.pdbx_strand_id
1 'polypeptide(L)'
;MATSSTAGDSLQYCTPEELAHLDERFEHALRGVTCLVFWTGVGPDVARCWAMQHNLPTLTIAMGPLWDNRHSCSAGGARSSKAFFKYMKGASIRFAEYACRDMRQAIVLTNSPPQIYSTREHSNYRDLEEPVLKGALGRHGTTRIEYVHPTVSGAAAFQYQTWPHDTSNTWSTFLTTLWSKKPILHGIAPKNEKTKVMVKTAEICVVVVQLHAQTCIQQATVAEKQGMELKKGATRPTGTVADQKAQQKQVAKRQRANVKQKMAKQQKKYKQRLIELEEQTRQKKNASKLKRAELEQQLARVKREGRQKRAELERRIAQAKKEAKKSRAGTIVPKAPVKKELERQRATLEHEIAQQRKAHRRKQVEFEHQISQEQEAAKQKRAELEQQIAHHKIQVNQMLAKLERSLASPAGGKGKKHKKT
;
A
#
# COMPACT_ATOMS: atom_id res chain seq x y z
N MET A 1 -19.13 -45.90 14.60
CA MET A 1 -18.40 -45.00 13.67
C MET A 1 -19.18 -43.69 13.61
N ALA A 2 -18.59 -42.58 14.06
CA ALA A 2 -19.25 -41.27 14.04
C ALA A 2 -18.52 -40.35 13.05
N THR A 3 -19.26 -39.82 12.09
CA THR A 3 -18.77 -38.87 11.08
C THR A 3 -18.69 -37.46 11.70
N SER A 4 -17.55 -37.14 12.31
CA SER A 4 -17.25 -35.77 12.72
C SER A 4 -17.16 -34.86 11.49
N SER A 5 -17.96 -33.79 11.47
CA SER A 5 -17.99 -32.83 10.37
C SER A 5 -16.68 -32.05 10.30
N THR A 6 -15.85 -32.36 9.30
CA THR A 6 -14.52 -31.76 9.10
C THR A 6 -14.62 -30.36 8.50
N ALA A 7 -14.81 -29.34 9.35
CA ALA A 7 -14.94 -27.94 8.95
C ALA A 7 -13.67 -27.30 8.34
N GLY A 8 -12.56 -28.03 8.21
CA GLY A 8 -11.25 -27.53 7.79
C GLY A 8 -10.54 -28.33 6.70
N ASP A 9 -11.24 -29.21 5.97
CA ASP A 9 -10.64 -29.83 4.78
C ASP A 9 -10.73 -28.88 3.58
N SER A 10 -9.58 -28.56 2.97
CA SER A 10 -9.50 -27.78 1.72
C SER A 10 -10.34 -28.39 0.58
N LEU A 11 -10.49 -29.72 0.56
CA LEU A 11 -11.30 -30.48 -0.41
C LEU A 11 -12.81 -30.23 -0.25
N GLN A 12 -13.27 -29.75 0.91
CA GLN A 12 -14.65 -29.29 1.07
C GLN A 12 -14.94 -28.07 0.17
N TYR A 13 -13.91 -27.29 -0.17
CA TYR A 13 -14.03 -25.98 -0.81
C TYR A 13 -13.55 -25.97 -2.28
N CYS A 14 -12.39 -26.52 -2.59
CA CYS A 14 -11.84 -26.62 -3.95
C CYS A 14 -11.92 -28.06 -4.49
N THR A 15 -11.86 -28.22 -5.81
CA THR A 15 -11.63 -29.55 -6.41
C THR A 15 -10.14 -29.94 -6.27
N PRO A 16 -9.79 -31.24 -6.39
CA PRO A 16 -8.39 -31.68 -6.30
C PRO A 16 -7.48 -31.01 -7.33
N GLU A 17 -7.97 -30.77 -8.54
CA GLU A 17 -7.24 -30.12 -9.64
C GLU A 17 -7.02 -28.63 -9.34
N GLU A 18 -8.01 -27.96 -8.74
CA GLU A 18 -7.88 -26.57 -8.30
C GLU A 18 -6.88 -26.42 -7.14
N LEU A 19 -6.77 -27.44 -6.27
CA LEU A 19 -5.75 -27.49 -5.22
C LEU A 19 -4.36 -27.78 -5.77
N ALA A 20 -4.22 -28.68 -6.75
CA ALA A 20 -2.94 -28.96 -7.39
C ALA A 20 -2.33 -27.70 -8.06
N HIS A 21 -3.14 -26.91 -8.77
CA HIS A 21 -2.70 -25.63 -9.32
C HIS A 21 -2.34 -24.58 -8.24
N LEU A 22 -3.01 -24.60 -7.09
CA LEU A 22 -2.65 -23.75 -5.94
C LEU A 22 -1.34 -24.21 -5.31
N ASP A 23 -1.12 -25.52 -5.18
CA ASP A 23 0.11 -26.11 -4.64
C ASP A 23 1.33 -25.77 -5.50
N GLU A 24 1.28 -26.04 -6.81
CA GLU A 24 2.34 -25.67 -7.76
C GLU A 24 2.67 -24.18 -7.66
N ARG A 25 1.63 -23.33 -7.60
CA ARG A 25 1.79 -21.88 -7.51
C ARG A 25 2.40 -21.45 -6.18
N PHE A 26 2.00 -22.04 -5.06
CA PHE A 26 2.51 -21.71 -3.73
C PHE A 26 3.93 -22.26 -3.49
N GLU A 27 4.28 -23.43 -4.02
CA GLU A 27 5.64 -23.97 -3.97
C GLU A 27 6.64 -23.14 -4.78
N HIS A 28 6.18 -22.49 -5.85
CA HIS A 28 6.99 -21.51 -6.57
C HIS A 28 7.03 -20.16 -5.82
N ALA A 29 5.86 -19.60 -5.47
CA ALA A 29 5.76 -18.23 -4.96
C ALA A 29 6.21 -18.04 -3.50
N LEU A 30 6.21 -19.11 -2.69
CA LEU A 30 6.59 -19.07 -1.27
C LEU A 30 7.96 -19.72 -1.01
N ARG A 31 8.71 -20.04 -2.06
CA ARG A 31 10.04 -20.68 -1.95
C ARG A 31 11.02 -19.76 -1.22
N GLY A 32 11.57 -20.22 -0.10
CA GLY A 32 12.51 -19.45 0.72
C GLY A 32 11.89 -18.31 1.53
N VAL A 33 10.55 -18.25 1.62
CA VAL A 33 9.87 -17.22 2.41
C VAL A 33 9.68 -17.70 3.86
N THR A 34 10.16 -16.90 4.81
CA THR A 34 10.07 -17.19 6.26
C THR A 34 8.81 -16.63 6.93
N CYS A 35 8.18 -15.59 6.36
CA CYS A 35 7.01 -14.93 6.93
C CYS A 35 5.88 -14.77 5.90
N LEU A 36 4.66 -15.19 6.25
CA LEU A 36 3.45 -15.04 5.41
C LEU A 36 2.50 -14.00 6.00
N VAL A 37 1.83 -13.21 5.14
CA VAL A 37 0.95 -12.11 5.58
C VAL A 37 -0.52 -12.44 5.38
N PHE A 38 -1.25 -12.42 6.49
CA PHE A 38 -2.70 -12.55 6.62
C PHE A 38 -3.30 -11.18 7.01
N TRP A 39 -4.62 -11.02 6.89
CA TRP A 39 -5.28 -9.77 7.30
C TRP A 39 -6.75 -9.96 7.68
N THR A 40 -7.21 -9.22 8.69
CA THR A 40 -8.62 -9.13 9.07
C THR A 40 -8.95 -7.71 9.54
N GLY A 41 -10.16 -7.24 9.27
CA GLY A 41 -10.58 -5.85 9.55
C GLY A 41 -9.96 -4.79 8.63
N VAL A 42 -8.72 -4.98 8.18
CA VAL A 42 -7.98 -4.10 7.27
C VAL A 42 -8.42 -4.32 5.81
N GLY A 43 -8.50 -3.24 5.02
CA GLY A 43 -8.84 -3.29 3.59
C GLY A 43 -7.75 -3.97 2.74
N PRO A 44 -8.10 -4.70 1.67
CA PRO A 44 -7.15 -5.49 0.88
C PRO A 44 -6.05 -4.65 0.22
N ASP A 45 -6.35 -3.41 -0.17
CA ASP A 45 -5.35 -2.50 -0.74
C ASP A 45 -4.30 -2.09 0.29
N VAL A 46 -4.71 -1.85 1.54
CA VAL A 46 -3.80 -1.50 2.64
C VAL A 46 -2.91 -2.70 2.98
N ALA A 47 -3.50 -3.89 3.07
CA ALA A 47 -2.76 -5.13 3.31
C ALA A 47 -1.73 -5.41 2.19
N ARG A 48 -2.13 -5.26 0.93
CA ARG A 48 -1.24 -5.41 -0.23
C ARG A 48 -0.12 -4.36 -0.24
N CYS A 49 -0.42 -3.10 0.02
CA CYS A 49 0.59 -2.05 0.08
C CYS A 49 1.60 -2.26 1.20
N TRP A 50 1.16 -2.66 2.39
CA TRP A 50 2.04 -2.99 3.51
C TRP A 50 2.92 -4.19 3.17
N ALA A 51 2.33 -5.29 2.69
CA ALA A 51 3.06 -6.49 2.33
C ALA A 51 4.12 -6.24 1.23
N MET A 52 3.79 -5.43 0.21
CA MET A 52 4.75 -5.01 -0.81
C MET A 52 5.87 -4.10 -0.27
N GLN A 53 5.60 -3.24 0.71
CA GLN A 53 6.63 -2.41 1.36
C GLN A 53 7.62 -3.25 2.18
N HIS A 54 7.13 -4.35 2.78
CA HIS A 54 7.93 -5.28 3.58
C HIS A 54 8.49 -6.47 2.78
N ASN A 55 8.25 -6.55 1.47
CA ASN A 55 8.60 -7.68 0.59
C ASN A 55 8.07 -9.04 1.05
N LEU A 56 6.87 -9.07 1.64
CA LEU A 56 6.23 -10.29 2.13
C LEU A 56 5.04 -10.69 1.26
N PRO A 57 4.79 -12.00 1.03
CA PRO A 57 3.63 -12.44 0.27
C PRO A 57 2.37 -12.49 1.14
N THR A 58 1.29 -11.90 0.61
CA THR A 58 -0.09 -12.21 0.97
C THR A 58 -0.62 -13.35 0.11
N LEU A 59 -1.72 -13.99 0.52
CA LEU A 59 -2.49 -14.92 -0.32
C LEU A 59 -2.73 -14.38 -1.75
N THR A 60 -3.12 -13.11 -1.89
CA THR A 60 -3.35 -12.46 -3.18
C THR A 60 -2.10 -12.35 -4.05
N ILE A 61 -0.94 -12.08 -3.45
CA ILE A 61 0.36 -11.98 -4.14
C ILE A 61 0.85 -13.38 -4.55
N ALA A 62 0.71 -14.37 -3.64
CA ALA A 62 1.11 -15.75 -3.89
C ALA A 62 0.31 -16.36 -5.05
N MET A 63 -1.01 -16.22 -5.05
CA MET A 63 -1.90 -16.67 -6.13
C MET A 63 -1.56 -16.04 -7.49
N GLY A 64 -1.11 -14.78 -7.51
CA GLY A 64 -0.70 -14.10 -8.75
C GLY A 64 -1.82 -14.11 -9.80
N PRO A 65 -1.58 -14.57 -11.05
CA PRO A 65 -2.60 -14.61 -12.10
C PRO A 65 -3.87 -15.39 -11.74
N LEU A 66 -3.81 -16.37 -10.81
CA LEU A 66 -4.98 -17.14 -10.36
C LEU A 66 -6.00 -16.25 -9.61
N TRP A 67 -5.57 -15.12 -9.04
CA TRP A 67 -6.44 -14.18 -8.34
C TRP A 67 -7.32 -13.36 -9.31
N ASP A 68 -6.79 -12.97 -10.46
CA ASP A 68 -7.46 -12.10 -11.43
C ASP A 68 -8.53 -12.82 -12.29
N ASN A 69 -8.70 -14.13 -12.09
CA ASN A 69 -9.70 -14.99 -12.73
C ASN A 69 -11.17 -14.71 -12.27
N ARG A 70 -11.43 -13.49 -11.81
CA ARG A 70 -12.78 -12.88 -11.77
C ARG A 70 -13.17 -12.26 -13.11
N HIS A 71 -12.18 -11.96 -13.96
CA HIS A 71 -12.35 -11.16 -15.18
C HIS A 71 -11.63 -11.73 -16.40
N SER A 72 -10.99 -12.90 -16.33
CA SER A 72 -10.29 -13.44 -17.50
C SER A 72 -11.26 -13.99 -18.54
N CYS A 73 -11.25 -13.39 -19.73
CA CYS A 73 -11.87 -13.92 -20.95
C CYS A 73 -10.97 -14.99 -21.62
N SER A 74 -10.31 -15.84 -20.83
CA SER A 74 -9.68 -17.06 -21.32
C SER A 74 -10.70 -18.21 -21.32
N ALA A 75 -10.42 -19.26 -22.09
CA ALA A 75 -11.41 -20.22 -22.61
C ALA A 75 -12.18 -21.11 -21.59
N GLY A 76 -12.05 -20.86 -20.28
CA GLY A 76 -12.71 -21.61 -19.19
C GLY A 76 -13.95 -20.93 -18.58
N GLY A 77 -14.38 -19.78 -19.09
CA GLY A 77 -15.59 -19.08 -18.64
C GLY A 77 -15.47 -18.34 -17.29
N ALA A 78 -16.21 -17.24 -17.14
CA ALA A 78 -16.20 -16.45 -15.91
C ALA A 78 -16.83 -17.24 -14.74
N ARG A 79 -16.04 -17.54 -13.70
CA ARG A 79 -16.51 -18.29 -12.53
C ARG A 79 -17.64 -17.53 -11.82
N SER A 80 -18.72 -18.24 -11.45
CA SER A 80 -19.82 -17.62 -10.68
C SER A 80 -19.31 -17.09 -9.34
N SER A 81 -19.92 -16.03 -8.80
CA SER A 81 -19.46 -15.43 -7.54
C SER A 81 -19.49 -16.43 -6.36
N LYS A 82 -20.40 -17.41 -6.38
CA LYS A 82 -20.43 -18.52 -5.43
C LYS A 82 -19.23 -19.47 -5.61
N ALA A 83 -18.92 -19.88 -6.84
CA ALA A 83 -17.79 -20.75 -7.13
C ALA A 83 -16.46 -20.06 -6.78
N PHE A 84 -16.29 -18.80 -7.16
CA PHE A 84 -15.10 -18.01 -6.78
C PHE A 84 -14.96 -17.86 -5.26
N PHE A 85 -16.06 -17.60 -4.54
CA PHE A 85 -16.01 -17.51 -3.07
C PHE A 85 -15.65 -18.86 -2.43
N LYS A 86 -16.17 -19.98 -2.95
CA LYS A 86 -15.82 -21.34 -2.50
C LYS A 86 -14.33 -21.61 -2.74
N TYR A 87 -13.83 -21.34 -3.95
CA TYR A 87 -12.41 -21.43 -4.30
C TYR A 87 -11.52 -20.58 -3.38
N MET A 88 -11.93 -19.35 -3.06
CA MET A 88 -11.18 -18.50 -2.15
C MET A 88 -11.10 -19.05 -0.71
N LYS A 89 -12.11 -19.80 -0.25
CA LYS A 89 -12.03 -20.49 1.05
C LYS A 89 -10.99 -21.60 1.02
N GLY A 90 -10.97 -22.44 -0.02
CA GLY A 90 -9.96 -23.49 -0.15
C GLY A 90 -8.53 -22.94 -0.34
N ALA A 91 -8.36 -21.89 -1.15
CA ALA A 91 -7.07 -21.21 -1.31
C ALA A 91 -6.56 -20.57 0.00
N SER A 92 -7.48 -20.04 0.81
CA SER A 92 -7.22 -19.44 2.13
C SER A 92 -6.78 -20.50 3.16
N ILE A 93 -7.50 -21.63 3.28
CA ILE A 93 -7.08 -22.77 4.10
C ILE A 93 -5.71 -23.29 3.65
N ARG A 94 -5.53 -23.52 2.33
CA ARG A 94 -4.29 -24.08 1.80
C ARG A 94 -3.09 -23.16 2.03
N PHE A 95 -3.26 -21.85 1.90
CA PHE A 95 -2.21 -20.87 2.22
C PHE A 95 -1.84 -20.86 3.70
N ALA A 96 -2.81 -21.06 4.60
CA ALA A 96 -2.53 -21.26 6.03
C ALA A 96 -1.77 -22.59 6.28
N GLU A 97 -2.09 -23.68 5.57
CA GLU A 97 -1.30 -24.92 5.64
C GLU A 97 0.16 -24.71 5.17
N TYR A 98 0.41 -23.87 4.16
CA TYR A 98 1.76 -23.48 3.73
C TYR A 98 2.49 -22.56 4.73
N ALA A 99 1.82 -21.91 5.68
CA ALA A 99 2.50 -21.26 6.80
C ALA A 99 3.10 -22.32 7.74
N CYS A 100 2.35 -23.40 7.98
CA CYS A 100 2.72 -24.43 8.93
C CYS A 100 3.85 -25.37 8.47
N ARG A 101 4.02 -25.62 7.15
CA ARG A 101 4.96 -26.65 6.65
C ARG A 101 6.43 -26.42 7.05
N ASP A 102 6.92 -25.19 6.96
CA ASP A 102 8.35 -24.87 7.15
C ASP A 102 8.62 -24.05 8.42
N MET A 103 7.81 -24.21 9.47
CA MET A 103 7.89 -23.42 10.70
C MET A 103 7.87 -21.89 10.48
N ARG A 104 7.13 -21.43 9.45
CA ARG A 104 7.08 -20.01 9.07
C ARG A 104 6.34 -19.19 10.12
N GLN A 105 6.61 -17.90 10.14
CA GLN A 105 5.88 -16.94 10.97
C GLN A 105 4.65 -16.41 10.22
N ALA A 106 3.50 -16.33 10.88
CA ALA A 106 2.31 -15.67 10.36
C ALA A 106 2.23 -14.24 10.90
N ILE A 107 2.25 -13.25 10.02
CA ILE A 107 2.01 -11.84 10.38
C ILE A 107 0.57 -11.50 9.96
N VAL A 108 -0.21 -10.95 10.89
CA VAL A 108 -1.64 -10.68 10.70
C VAL A 108 -1.90 -9.20 10.82
N LEU A 109 -2.28 -8.58 9.71
CA LEU A 109 -2.64 -7.17 9.66
C LEU A 109 -4.07 -7.01 10.17
N THR A 110 -4.20 -6.36 11.32
CA THR A 110 -5.46 -6.25 12.07
C THR A 110 -5.82 -4.80 12.35
N ASN A 111 -7.10 -4.56 12.62
CA ASN A 111 -7.52 -3.27 13.19
C ASN A 111 -6.95 -3.12 14.61
N SER A 112 -6.80 -1.88 15.08
CA SER A 112 -6.34 -1.61 16.43
C SER A 112 -7.34 -2.13 17.48
N PRO A 113 -6.87 -2.72 18.60
CA PRO A 113 -7.68 -3.02 19.76
C PRO A 113 -8.55 -1.84 20.21
N PRO A 114 -9.78 -2.10 20.70
CA PRO A 114 -10.33 -3.42 21.03
C PRO A 114 -10.87 -4.22 19.83
N GLN A 115 -11.16 -3.58 18.69
CA GLN A 115 -11.90 -4.21 17.59
C GLN A 115 -10.97 -4.78 16.50
N ILE A 116 -10.15 -5.76 16.90
CA ILE A 116 -9.08 -6.39 16.08
C ILE A 116 -9.63 -7.02 14.78
N TYR A 117 -10.72 -7.78 14.91
CA TYR A 117 -11.33 -8.54 13.81
C TYR A 117 -12.20 -7.66 12.90
N SER A 118 -12.46 -8.17 11.70
CA SER A 118 -13.51 -7.63 10.84
C SER A 118 -14.88 -7.60 11.52
N THR A 119 -15.68 -6.58 11.23
CA THR A 119 -17.11 -6.51 11.63
C THR A 119 -18.00 -7.51 10.88
N ARG A 120 -17.44 -8.30 9.96
CA ARG A 120 -18.15 -9.37 9.26
C ARG A 120 -18.17 -10.63 10.11
N GLU A 121 -19.36 -11.19 10.31
CA GLU A 121 -19.59 -12.40 11.13
C GLU A 121 -18.74 -13.58 10.69
N HIS A 122 -18.55 -13.75 9.37
CA HIS A 122 -17.77 -14.83 8.76
C HIS A 122 -16.57 -14.29 7.98
N SER A 123 -15.45 -14.07 8.66
CA SER A 123 -14.20 -13.70 8.02
C SER A 123 -13.35 -14.94 7.76
N ASN A 124 -12.79 -15.10 6.55
CA ASN A 124 -11.93 -16.23 6.21
C ASN A 124 -10.80 -16.41 7.24
N TYR A 125 -10.19 -15.32 7.71
CA TYR A 125 -9.15 -15.39 8.75
C TYR A 125 -9.66 -16.08 10.02
N ARG A 126 -10.73 -15.56 10.65
CA ARG A 126 -11.26 -16.09 11.91
C ARG A 126 -11.79 -17.52 11.80
N ASP A 127 -12.49 -17.82 10.71
CA ASP A 127 -13.26 -19.06 10.57
C ASP A 127 -12.43 -20.21 9.98
N LEU A 128 -11.38 -19.90 9.20
CA LEU A 128 -10.62 -20.89 8.40
C LEU A 128 -9.11 -20.80 8.62
N GLU A 129 -8.49 -19.63 8.50
CA GLU A 129 -7.03 -19.50 8.54
C GLU A 129 -6.50 -19.62 9.98
N GLU A 130 -7.08 -18.90 10.93
CA GLU A 130 -6.65 -18.86 12.34
C GLU A 130 -6.73 -20.24 13.03
N PRO A 131 -7.77 -21.08 12.83
CA PRO A 131 -7.78 -22.46 13.32
C PRO A 131 -6.66 -23.33 12.74
N VAL A 132 -6.33 -23.18 11.45
CA VAL A 132 -5.20 -23.89 10.82
C VAL A 132 -3.87 -23.41 11.41
N LEU A 133 -3.66 -22.09 11.50
CA LEU A 133 -2.44 -21.49 12.04
C LEU A 133 -2.21 -21.88 13.51
N LYS A 134 -3.27 -22.02 14.31
CA LYS A 134 -3.20 -22.49 15.70
C LYS A 134 -3.06 -24.01 15.86
N GLY A 135 -3.15 -24.79 14.78
CA GLY A 135 -3.04 -26.25 14.82
C GLY A 135 -4.32 -26.98 15.28
N ALA A 136 -5.47 -26.31 15.34
CA ALA A 136 -6.73 -26.90 15.80
C ALA A 136 -7.27 -28.04 14.92
N LEU A 137 -6.70 -28.22 13.72
CA LEU A 137 -7.07 -29.23 12.73
C LEU A 137 -6.12 -30.44 12.70
N GLY A 138 -5.33 -30.65 13.77
CA GLY A 138 -4.52 -31.87 13.95
C GLY A 138 -3.26 -31.97 13.06
N ARG A 139 -3.02 -30.97 12.20
CA ARG A 139 -1.71 -30.76 11.55
C ARG A 139 -0.82 -29.89 12.44
N HIS A 140 0.50 -29.94 12.23
CA HIS A 140 1.43 -29.00 12.87
C HIS A 140 0.94 -27.56 12.67
N GLY A 141 0.86 -26.78 13.74
CA GLY A 141 0.49 -25.37 13.70
C GLY A 141 1.64 -24.48 13.22
N THR A 142 1.36 -23.20 12.98
CA THR A 142 2.37 -22.18 12.74
C THR A 142 3.11 -21.87 14.04
N THR A 143 4.44 -21.81 13.97
CA THR A 143 5.33 -21.60 15.13
C THR A 143 5.07 -20.29 15.88
N ARG A 144 4.63 -19.24 15.17
CA ARG A 144 4.43 -17.90 15.73
C ARG A 144 3.39 -17.10 14.93
N ILE A 145 2.40 -16.53 15.61
CA ILE A 145 1.47 -15.55 15.03
C ILE A 145 1.74 -14.18 15.67
N GLU A 146 1.91 -13.15 14.84
CA GLU A 146 2.09 -11.76 15.28
C GLU A 146 1.04 -10.84 14.69
N TYR A 147 0.55 -9.88 15.48
CA TYR A 147 -0.42 -8.88 15.06
C TYR A 147 0.26 -7.53 14.82
N VAL A 148 -0.15 -6.86 13.74
CA VAL A 148 0.35 -5.54 13.31
C VAL A 148 -0.83 -4.64 12.95
N HIS A 149 -0.76 -3.37 13.33
CA HIS A 149 -1.83 -2.38 13.12
C HIS A 149 -1.44 -1.29 12.13
N PRO A 150 -1.49 -1.56 10.80
CA PRO A 150 -1.04 -0.60 9.78
C PRO A 150 -1.87 0.70 9.72
N THR A 151 -3.06 0.70 10.32
CA THR A 151 -3.96 1.88 10.38
C THR A 151 -3.57 2.88 11.46
N VAL A 152 -2.72 2.52 12.43
CA VAL A 152 -2.32 3.40 13.53
C VAL A 152 -1.03 4.13 13.16
N SER A 153 -1.15 5.44 12.93
CA SER A 153 -0.01 6.32 12.64
C SER A 153 1.05 6.27 13.74
N GLY A 154 2.30 5.96 13.35
CA GLY A 154 3.42 5.77 14.27
C GLY A 154 3.56 4.36 14.85
N ALA A 155 2.59 3.47 14.60
CA ALA A 155 2.58 2.09 15.08
C ALA A 155 2.52 1.03 13.96
N ALA A 156 2.51 1.44 12.69
CA ALA A 156 2.34 0.56 11.53
C ALA A 156 3.44 -0.51 11.32
N ALA A 157 4.53 -0.44 12.09
CA ALA A 157 5.61 -1.44 12.13
C ALA A 157 5.76 -2.10 13.52
N PHE A 158 4.92 -1.74 14.50
CA PHE A 158 4.90 -2.42 15.80
C PHE A 158 4.22 -3.77 15.63
N GLN A 159 4.87 -4.82 16.12
CA GLN A 159 4.41 -6.21 16.02
C GLN A 159 4.46 -6.79 17.43
N TYR A 160 3.44 -7.56 17.80
CA TYR A 160 3.41 -8.30 19.05
C TYR A 160 2.84 -9.70 18.81
N GLN A 161 3.35 -10.67 19.56
CA GLN A 161 2.97 -12.06 19.43
C GLN A 161 1.62 -12.31 20.10
N THR A 162 0.76 -13.09 19.45
CA THR A 162 -0.55 -13.54 19.97
C THR A 162 -0.66 -15.07 20.06
N TRP A 163 0.27 -15.81 19.45
CA TRP A 163 0.34 -17.27 19.52
C TRP A 163 1.79 -17.78 19.32
N PRO A 164 2.23 -18.84 20.00
CA PRO A 164 1.58 -19.50 21.14
C PRO A 164 1.57 -18.66 22.43
N HIS A 165 2.42 -17.63 22.54
CA HIS A 165 2.46 -16.72 23.69
C HIS A 165 1.73 -15.42 23.36
N ASP A 166 0.74 -15.04 24.17
CA ASP A 166 0.05 -13.76 24.04
C ASP A 166 0.83 -12.65 24.76
N THR A 167 1.26 -11.66 23.99
CA THR A 167 2.00 -10.46 24.43
C THR A 167 1.21 -9.19 24.15
N SER A 168 -0.12 -9.27 24.01
CA SER A 168 -1.03 -8.13 23.78
C SER A 168 -0.92 -7.01 24.83
N ASN A 169 -0.38 -7.31 26.03
CA ASN A 169 -0.06 -6.29 27.04
C ASN A 169 1.04 -5.30 26.56
N THR A 170 1.97 -5.73 25.72
CA THR A 170 3.03 -4.88 25.15
C THR A 170 2.46 -3.77 24.25
N TRP A 171 1.38 -4.06 23.52
CA TRP A 171 0.65 -3.08 22.72
C TRP A 171 0.05 -1.97 23.60
N SER A 172 -0.57 -2.32 24.72
CA SER A 172 -1.13 -1.33 25.67
C SER A 172 -0.04 -0.42 26.23
N THR A 173 1.10 -0.97 26.64
CA THR A 173 2.28 -0.22 27.12
C THR A 173 2.90 0.66 26.02
N PHE A 174 2.89 0.19 24.78
CA PHE A 174 3.35 0.96 23.63
C PHE A 174 2.41 2.15 23.33
N LEU A 175 1.09 1.94 23.32
CA LEU A 175 0.12 3.00 23.11
C LEU A 175 0.16 4.08 24.19
N THR A 176 0.24 3.71 25.48
CA THR A 176 0.38 4.71 26.56
C THR A 176 1.65 5.53 26.38
N THR A 177 2.76 4.89 25.98
CA THR A 177 4.03 5.59 25.69
C THR A 177 3.94 6.50 24.46
N LEU A 178 3.24 6.07 23.40
CA LEU A 178 3.08 6.83 22.15
C LEU A 178 2.15 8.03 22.33
N TRP A 179 1.09 7.91 23.13
CA TRP A 179 0.17 9.02 23.43
C TRP A 179 0.71 9.99 24.49
N SER A 180 1.53 9.51 25.43
CA SER A 180 2.20 10.38 26.43
C SER A 180 3.30 11.29 25.83
N LYS A 181 3.68 11.11 24.55
CA LYS A 181 4.74 11.88 23.88
C LYS A 181 4.24 13.04 22.99
N LYS A 182 3.00 13.50 23.16
CA LYS A 182 2.55 14.76 22.54
C LYS A 182 3.18 15.97 23.28
N PRO A 183 3.52 17.06 22.55
CA PRO A 183 4.20 18.21 23.14
C PRO A 183 3.29 18.98 24.10
N ILE A 184 3.91 19.54 25.14
CA ILE A 184 3.28 20.36 26.17
C ILE A 184 2.62 21.59 25.51
N LEU A 185 1.28 21.61 25.50
CA LEU A 185 0.51 22.85 25.46
C LEU A 185 0.21 23.24 26.91
N HIS A 186 0.45 24.51 27.25
CA HIS A 186 0.35 25.01 28.62
C HIS A 186 -1.04 24.78 29.24
N GLY A 187 -1.07 24.47 30.53
CA GLY A 187 -2.20 24.83 31.38
C GLY A 187 -2.75 23.71 32.27
N ILE A 188 -2.31 23.75 33.53
CA ILE A 188 -2.98 23.22 34.75
C ILE A 188 -2.59 21.80 35.19
N ALA A 189 -1.82 21.78 36.27
CA ALA A 189 -1.57 20.72 37.25
C ALA A 189 -1.77 21.35 38.65
N PRO A 190 -1.56 20.67 39.82
CA PRO A 190 -1.33 19.24 40.13
C PRO A 190 -2.65 18.56 40.59
N LYS A 191 -2.78 17.40 41.26
CA LYS A 191 -1.98 16.42 42.08
C LYS A 191 -2.50 14.99 41.71
N ASN A 192 -1.92 13.81 42.02
CA ASN A 192 -0.74 13.35 42.80
C ASN A 192 -0.39 11.88 42.41
N GLU A 193 0.69 11.19 42.83
CA GLU A 193 1.93 11.62 43.52
C GLU A 193 3.24 10.95 42.99
N LYS A 194 3.69 9.78 43.50
CA LYS A 194 5.04 9.20 43.29
C LYS A 194 5.07 7.67 43.04
N THR A 195 5.89 7.23 42.09
CA THR A 195 6.89 6.15 42.32
C THR A 195 8.07 6.35 41.37
N LYS A 196 9.29 6.15 41.87
CA LYS A 196 10.54 6.55 41.21
C LYS A 196 11.37 5.31 40.90
N VAL A 197 11.34 4.84 39.66
CA VAL A 197 12.29 3.83 39.16
C VAL A 197 13.13 4.46 38.05
N MET A 198 14.43 4.52 38.31
CA MET A 198 15.43 5.13 37.44
C MET A 198 16.12 4.01 36.65
N VAL A 199 15.86 3.90 35.35
CA VAL A 199 16.65 3.08 34.43
C VAL A 199 17.25 3.98 33.36
N LYS A 200 18.57 3.87 33.20
CA LYS A 200 19.35 4.64 32.22
C LYS A 200 19.24 4.00 30.81
N THR A 201 19.42 4.87 29.83
CA THR A 201 19.49 4.67 28.38
C THR A 201 20.13 3.36 27.87
N ALA A 202 19.41 2.70 26.95
CA ALA A 202 19.91 2.02 25.74
C ALA A 202 18.74 2.11 24.72
N GLU A 203 18.91 2.66 23.51
CA GLU A 203 19.31 1.99 22.25
C GLU A 203 18.43 0.78 21.84
N ILE A 204 18.32 0.53 20.52
CA ILE A 204 17.34 -0.32 19.80
C ILE A 204 16.07 0.47 19.38
N CYS A 205 15.66 0.59 18.11
CA CYS A 205 16.19 0.03 16.85
C CYS A 205 16.02 1.00 15.66
N VAL A 206 17.12 1.41 15.02
CA VAL A 206 17.16 1.88 13.62
C VAL A 206 18.39 1.27 12.96
N VAL A 207 18.36 -0.04 12.71
CA VAL A 207 19.48 -0.79 12.11
C VAL A 207 18.99 -1.66 10.94
N VAL A 208 18.45 -1.02 9.90
CA VAL A 208 18.55 -1.49 8.50
C VAL A 208 18.47 -0.25 7.59
N VAL A 209 19.61 0.37 7.26
CA VAL A 209 20.03 1.03 5.97
C VAL A 209 21.29 1.86 6.27
N GLN A 210 22.39 1.23 6.72
CA GLN A 210 23.70 1.92 6.77
C GLN A 210 24.92 0.97 6.71
N LEU A 211 24.92 0.01 5.79
CA LEU A 211 26.00 -0.99 5.66
C LEU A 211 26.68 -1.01 4.27
N HIS A 212 26.67 0.12 3.55
CA HIS A 212 27.35 0.25 2.26
C HIS A 212 28.09 1.59 2.03
N ALA A 213 28.24 2.42 3.06
CA ALA A 213 28.85 3.76 2.95
C ALA A 213 30.10 3.99 3.82
N GLN A 214 30.57 2.98 4.57
CA GLN A 214 31.72 3.10 5.49
C GLN A 214 33.01 2.39 5.04
N THR A 215 32.96 1.54 4.01
CA THR A 215 34.14 0.78 3.55
C THR A 215 35.17 1.65 2.81
N CYS A 216 34.78 2.81 2.26
CA CYS A 216 35.63 3.63 1.39
C CYS A 216 36.45 4.74 2.12
N ILE A 217 36.43 4.80 3.47
CA ILE A 217 37.13 5.85 4.22
C ILE A 217 38.30 5.32 5.08
N GLN A 218 38.35 4.02 5.40
CA GLN A 218 39.44 3.46 6.23
C GLN A 218 40.66 2.96 5.43
N GLN A 219 40.58 2.81 4.11
CA GLN A 219 41.74 2.41 3.29
C GLN A 219 42.69 3.58 2.93
N ALA A 220 42.32 4.82 3.25
CA ALA A 220 43.16 6.00 2.97
C ALA A 220 44.14 6.37 4.10
N THR A 221 44.04 5.75 5.29
CA THR A 221 44.79 6.15 6.50
C THR A 221 45.84 5.14 6.98
N VAL A 222 46.02 4.02 6.29
CA VAL A 222 47.02 2.98 6.64
C VAL A 222 48.28 3.05 5.75
N ALA A 223 48.19 3.66 4.57
CA ALA A 223 49.32 3.78 3.63
C ALA A 223 50.35 4.88 3.99
N GLU A 224 50.14 5.65 5.06
CA GLU A 224 50.98 6.83 5.41
C GLU A 224 51.83 6.62 6.69
N LYS A 225 52.06 5.37 7.10
CA LYS A 225 52.83 5.03 8.33
C LYS A 225 53.90 3.93 8.23
N GLN A 226 54.30 3.52 7.02
CA GLN A 226 55.46 2.64 6.82
C GLN A 226 56.32 3.19 5.68
N GLY A 227 57.52 3.70 6.01
CA GLY A 227 58.43 4.30 5.03
C GLY A 227 59.35 5.41 5.53
N MET A 228 59.86 5.34 6.76
CA MET A 228 60.93 6.23 7.23
C MET A 228 61.90 5.50 8.17
N GLU A 229 62.85 4.79 7.56
CA GLU A 229 64.14 4.45 8.16
C GLU A 229 65.23 4.66 7.09
N LEU A 230 66.42 5.08 7.55
CA LEU A 230 67.67 5.16 6.79
C LEU A 230 67.72 6.05 5.53
N LYS A 231 68.14 7.31 5.70
CA LYS A 231 69.55 7.69 5.48
C LYS A 231 69.83 9.15 5.87
N LYS A 232 70.87 9.36 6.70
CA LYS A 232 71.50 10.68 6.87
C LYS A 232 72.23 11.05 5.59
N GLY A 233 71.98 12.25 5.07
CA GLY A 233 72.69 12.82 3.93
C GLY A 233 72.43 14.32 3.88
N ALA A 234 73.43 15.12 4.21
CA ALA A 234 73.27 16.57 4.37
C ALA A 234 73.19 17.28 3.00
N THR A 235 72.23 18.18 2.83
CA THR A 235 72.35 19.32 1.90
C THR A 235 71.35 20.42 2.25
N ARG A 236 71.77 21.69 2.11
CA ARG A 236 71.00 22.90 2.47
C ARG A 236 69.67 23.01 1.71
N PRO A 237 68.56 23.46 2.35
CA PRO A 237 67.33 23.81 1.65
C PRO A 237 67.41 25.23 1.07
N THR A 238 67.11 25.39 -0.22
CA THR A 238 66.77 26.69 -0.83
C THR A 238 65.29 27.01 -0.56
N GLY A 239 65.01 28.12 0.12
CA GLY A 239 63.68 28.41 0.70
C GLY A 239 62.52 28.52 -0.30
N THR A 240 62.80 28.85 -1.56
CA THR A 240 61.79 29.14 -2.60
C THR A 240 60.87 27.96 -2.97
N VAL A 241 61.31 26.71 -2.78
CA VAL A 241 60.49 25.52 -3.16
C VAL A 241 59.47 25.16 -2.08
N ALA A 242 59.74 25.48 -0.82
CA ALA A 242 58.83 25.20 0.30
C ALA A 242 57.61 26.13 0.25
N ASP A 243 57.83 27.43 0.03
CA ASP A 243 56.76 28.43 -0.01
C ASP A 243 55.81 28.22 -1.20
N GLN A 244 56.33 27.83 -2.38
CA GLN A 244 55.48 27.49 -3.53
C GLN A 244 54.59 26.27 -3.24
N LYS A 245 55.10 25.23 -2.56
CA LYS A 245 54.29 24.09 -2.11
C LYS A 245 53.23 24.52 -1.08
N ALA A 246 53.57 25.42 -0.15
CA ALA A 246 52.64 25.93 0.84
C ALA A 246 51.49 26.73 0.20
N GLN A 247 51.82 27.65 -0.73
CA GLN A 247 50.83 28.43 -1.48
C GLN A 247 49.93 27.53 -2.34
N GLN A 248 50.48 26.56 -3.08
CA GLN A 248 49.67 25.60 -3.85
C GLN A 248 48.71 24.79 -2.95
N LYS A 249 49.16 24.33 -1.78
CA LYS A 249 48.33 23.61 -0.81
C LYS A 249 47.20 24.49 -0.25
N GLN A 250 47.47 25.78 -0.05
CA GLN A 250 46.48 26.75 0.42
C GLN A 250 45.44 27.11 -0.67
N VAL A 251 45.86 27.27 -1.92
CA VAL A 251 44.97 27.47 -3.08
C VAL A 251 44.08 26.24 -3.29
N ALA A 252 44.64 25.04 -3.26
CA ALA A 252 43.87 23.79 -3.36
C ALA A 252 42.84 23.65 -2.21
N LYS A 253 43.19 24.05 -0.97
CA LYS A 253 42.27 24.08 0.17
C LYS A 253 41.11 25.06 -0.06
N ARG A 254 41.38 26.26 -0.59
CA ARG A 254 40.34 27.27 -0.94
C ARG A 254 39.43 26.77 -2.06
N GLN A 255 39.99 26.16 -3.12
CA GLN A 255 39.20 25.56 -4.20
C GLN A 255 38.28 24.44 -3.70
N ARG A 256 38.80 23.49 -2.90
CA ARG A 256 37.99 22.42 -2.28
C ARG A 256 36.87 22.96 -1.39
N ALA A 257 37.12 24.01 -0.60
CA ALA A 257 36.10 24.65 0.21
C ALA A 257 34.98 25.30 -0.64
N ASN A 258 35.35 25.98 -1.72
CA ASN A 258 34.39 26.63 -2.63
C ASN A 258 33.53 25.58 -3.37
N VAL A 259 34.12 24.47 -3.84
CA VAL A 259 33.38 23.32 -4.41
C VAL A 259 32.42 22.71 -3.37
N LYS A 260 32.87 22.48 -2.13
CA LYS A 260 32.02 21.96 -1.04
C LYS A 260 30.85 22.89 -0.71
N GLN A 261 31.06 24.22 -0.76
CA GLN A 261 30.00 25.20 -0.56
C GLN A 261 28.99 25.22 -1.72
N LYS A 262 29.45 25.09 -2.98
CA LYS A 262 28.57 24.95 -4.16
C LYS A 262 27.75 23.66 -4.09
N MET A 263 28.35 22.54 -3.70
CA MET A 263 27.67 21.26 -3.44
C MET A 263 26.54 21.41 -2.41
N ALA A 264 26.82 22.01 -1.25
CA ALA A 264 25.81 22.22 -0.20
C ALA A 264 24.65 23.12 -0.67
N LYS A 265 24.93 24.18 -1.43
CA LYS A 265 23.90 25.04 -2.02
C LYS A 265 23.04 24.30 -3.05
N GLN A 266 23.63 23.45 -3.90
CA GLN A 266 22.86 22.64 -4.85
C GLN A 266 22.02 21.55 -4.18
N GLN A 267 22.57 20.83 -3.18
CA GLN A 267 21.80 19.84 -2.41
C GLN A 267 20.61 20.47 -1.69
N LYS A 268 20.76 21.69 -1.12
CA LYS A 268 19.64 22.40 -0.49
C LYS A 268 18.55 22.76 -1.52
N LYS A 269 18.92 23.30 -2.69
CA LYS A 269 17.97 23.59 -3.78
C LYS A 269 17.26 22.33 -4.29
N TYR A 270 17.97 21.20 -4.40
CA TYR A 270 17.37 19.92 -4.79
C TYR A 270 16.33 19.43 -3.78
N LYS A 271 16.67 19.41 -2.48
CA LYS A 271 15.73 19.03 -1.42
C LYS A 271 14.47 19.89 -1.42
N GLN A 272 14.61 21.20 -1.64
CA GLN A 272 13.47 22.13 -1.77
C GLN A 272 12.59 21.78 -2.97
N ARG A 273 13.15 21.59 -4.17
CA ARG A 273 12.40 21.18 -5.36
C ARG A 273 11.69 19.83 -5.20
N LEU A 274 12.31 18.88 -4.48
CA LEU A 274 11.71 17.57 -4.24
C LEU A 274 10.47 17.67 -3.35
N ILE A 275 10.53 18.48 -2.28
CA ILE A 275 9.41 18.77 -1.39
C ILE A 275 8.29 19.51 -2.14
N GLU A 276 8.64 20.52 -2.94
CA GLU A 276 7.68 21.28 -3.76
C GLU A 276 6.95 20.37 -4.77
N LEU A 277 7.68 19.49 -5.46
CA LEU A 277 7.11 18.54 -6.39
C LEU A 277 6.19 17.53 -5.67
N GLU A 278 6.60 17.02 -4.51
CA GLU A 278 5.79 16.13 -3.67
C GLU A 278 4.49 16.81 -3.20
N GLU A 279 4.55 18.08 -2.78
CA GLU A 279 3.38 18.85 -2.40
C GLU A 279 2.43 19.09 -3.59
N GLN A 280 2.96 19.42 -4.77
CA GLN A 280 2.17 19.49 -6.00
C GLN A 280 1.48 18.15 -6.33
N THR A 281 2.14 17.00 -6.10
CA THR A 281 1.46 15.69 -6.27
C THR A 281 0.30 15.52 -5.30
N ARG A 282 0.48 15.93 -4.04
CA ARG A 282 -0.52 15.81 -2.98
C ARG A 282 -1.74 16.68 -3.29
N GLN A 283 -1.51 17.92 -3.75
CA GLN A 283 -2.57 18.82 -4.20
C GLN A 283 -3.32 18.26 -5.42
N LYS A 284 -2.63 17.85 -6.48
CA LYS A 284 -3.25 17.25 -7.68
C LYS A 284 -4.05 15.98 -7.33
N LYS A 285 -3.51 15.10 -6.48
CA LYS A 285 -4.19 13.88 -6.00
C LYS A 285 -5.45 14.19 -5.18
N ASN A 286 -5.43 15.24 -4.37
CA ASN A 286 -6.60 15.68 -3.61
C ASN A 286 -7.67 16.30 -4.52
N ALA A 287 -7.27 17.13 -5.50
CA ALA A 287 -8.19 17.71 -6.48
C ALA A 287 -8.92 16.64 -7.32
N SER A 288 -8.20 15.65 -7.86
CA SER A 288 -8.82 14.53 -8.60
C SER A 288 -9.74 13.67 -7.71
N LYS A 289 -9.40 13.48 -6.43
CA LYS A 289 -10.30 12.80 -5.47
C LYS A 289 -11.59 13.58 -5.23
N LEU A 290 -11.50 14.90 -5.07
CA LEU A 290 -12.66 15.76 -4.85
C LEU A 290 -13.61 15.74 -6.05
N LYS A 291 -13.08 15.94 -7.26
CA LYS A 291 -13.84 15.88 -8.52
C LYS A 291 -14.51 14.52 -8.74
N ARG A 292 -13.84 13.42 -8.39
CA ARG A 292 -14.44 12.08 -8.42
C ARG A 292 -15.60 11.94 -7.42
N ALA A 293 -15.41 12.40 -6.18
CA ALA A 293 -16.44 12.33 -5.14
C ALA A 293 -17.70 13.15 -5.53
N GLU A 294 -17.50 14.30 -6.16
CA GLU A 294 -18.57 15.13 -6.72
C GLU A 294 -19.37 14.41 -7.81
N LEU A 295 -18.70 13.83 -8.83
CA LEU A 295 -19.36 13.05 -9.87
C LEU A 295 -20.10 11.83 -9.31
N GLU A 296 -19.54 11.16 -8.30
CA GLU A 296 -20.16 10.02 -7.62
C GLU A 296 -21.41 10.45 -6.82
N GLN A 297 -21.37 11.63 -6.18
CA GLN A 297 -22.53 12.24 -5.52
C GLN A 297 -23.63 12.64 -6.51
N GLN A 298 -23.27 13.22 -7.66
CA GLN A 298 -24.22 13.53 -8.75
C GLN A 298 -24.87 12.25 -9.30
N LEU A 299 -24.09 11.20 -9.55
CA LEU A 299 -24.60 9.88 -9.97
C LEU A 299 -25.54 9.27 -8.92
N ALA A 300 -25.21 9.38 -7.63
CA ALA A 300 -26.07 8.92 -6.54
C ALA A 300 -27.39 9.69 -6.47
N ARG A 301 -27.35 11.02 -6.67
CA ARG A 301 -28.55 11.88 -6.75
C ARG A 301 -29.44 11.47 -7.93
N VAL A 302 -28.88 11.34 -9.14
CA VAL A 302 -29.60 10.86 -10.33
C VAL A 302 -30.22 9.48 -10.09
N LYS A 303 -29.51 8.55 -9.44
CA LYS A 303 -30.04 7.22 -9.08
C LYS A 303 -31.19 7.31 -8.05
N ARG A 304 -31.16 8.23 -7.10
CA ARG A 304 -32.25 8.48 -6.13
C ARG A 304 -33.49 9.09 -6.81
N GLU A 305 -33.31 10.13 -7.61
CA GLU A 305 -34.40 10.80 -8.35
C GLU A 305 -35.09 9.81 -9.32
N GLY A 306 -34.33 8.96 -10.02
CA GLY A 306 -34.89 7.90 -10.87
C GLY A 306 -35.71 6.85 -10.11
N ARG A 307 -35.30 6.48 -8.89
CA ARG A 307 -36.08 5.59 -8.00
C ARG A 307 -37.35 6.26 -7.50
N GLN A 308 -37.29 7.53 -7.10
CA GLN A 308 -38.45 8.29 -6.64
C GLN A 308 -39.50 8.43 -7.75
N LYS A 309 -39.11 8.89 -8.95
CA LYS A 309 -40.01 8.97 -10.12
C LYS A 309 -40.64 7.62 -10.45
N ARG A 310 -39.85 6.54 -10.45
CA ARG A 310 -40.38 5.18 -10.66
C ARG A 310 -41.46 4.82 -9.62
N ALA A 311 -41.22 5.07 -8.34
CA ALA A 311 -42.16 4.75 -7.27
C ALA A 311 -43.45 5.60 -7.34
N GLU A 312 -43.33 6.87 -7.73
CA GLU A 312 -44.49 7.75 -7.94
C GLU A 312 -45.36 7.27 -9.11
N LEU A 313 -44.74 6.96 -10.25
CA LEU A 313 -45.43 6.46 -11.44
C LEU A 313 -46.13 5.11 -11.17
N GLU A 314 -45.49 4.24 -10.38
CA GLU A 314 -46.06 2.95 -9.95
C GLU A 314 -47.28 3.15 -9.02
N ARG A 315 -47.26 4.16 -8.14
CA ARG A 315 -48.43 4.58 -7.34
C ARG A 315 -49.57 5.09 -8.21
N ARG A 316 -49.29 5.95 -9.21
CA ARG A 316 -50.31 6.45 -10.15
C ARG A 316 -50.99 5.30 -10.92
N ILE A 317 -50.22 4.31 -11.40
CA ILE A 317 -50.77 3.10 -12.03
C ILE A 317 -51.63 2.29 -11.07
N ALA A 318 -51.20 2.12 -9.81
CA ALA A 318 -51.98 1.39 -8.81
C ALA A 318 -53.30 2.10 -8.47
N GLN A 319 -53.30 3.44 -8.43
CA GLN A 319 -54.50 4.24 -8.23
C GLN A 319 -55.47 4.13 -9.41
N ALA A 320 -55.01 4.36 -10.64
CA ALA A 320 -55.84 4.21 -11.84
C ALA A 320 -56.46 2.80 -11.97
N LYS A 321 -55.70 1.74 -11.61
CA LYS A 321 -56.22 0.36 -11.54
C LYS A 321 -57.31 0.18 -10.46
N LYS A 322 -57.20 0.84 -9.30
CA LYS A 322 -58.23 0.80 -8.25
C LYS A 322 -59.50 1.55 -8.69
N GLU A 323 -59.36 2.72 -9.31
CA GLU A 323 -60.47 3.52 -9.83
C GLU A 323 -61.21 2.77 -10.96
N ALA A 324 -60.48 2.16 -11.90
CA ALA A 324 -61.03 1.30 -12.94
C ALA A 324 -61.76 0.05 -12.40
N LYS A 325 -61.34 -0.48 -11.25
CA LYS A 325 -62.04 -1.59 -10.58
C LYS A 325 -63.31 -1.12 -9.87
N LYS A 326 -63.28 0.07 -9.24
CA LYS A 326 -64.46 0.68 -8.61
C LYS A 326 -65.55 1.03 -9.63
N SER A 327 -65.19 1.65 -10.75
CA SER A 327 -66.17 2.01 -11.79
C SER A 327 -66.80 0.80 -12.48
N ARG A 328 -66.11 -0.36 -12.52
CA ARG A 328 -66.70 -1.64 -12.95
C ARG A 328 -67.67 -2.25 -11.94
N ALA A 329 -67.57 -1.92 -10.65
CA ALA A 329 -68.39 -2.53 -9.60
C ALA A 329 -69.72 -1.79 -9.36
N GLY A 330 -69.89 -0.58 -9.91
CA GLY A 330 -71.01 0.31 -9.60
C GLY A 330 -71.88 0.74 -10.77
N THR A 331 -71.83 0.08 -11.94
CA THR A 331 -72.67 0.49 -13.09
C THR A 331 -73.05 -0.69 -13.99
N ILE A 332 -74.35 -0.80 -14.26
CA ILE A 332 -74.97 -1.81 -15.14
C ILE A 332 -75.12 -1.17 -16.53
N VAL A 333 -74.67 -1.86 -17.59
CA VAL A 333 -74.67 -1.48 -19.04
C VAL A 333 -73.77 -0.27 -19.44
N PRO A 334 -73.46 -0.05 -20.74
CA PRO A 334 -72.20 -0.52 -21.32
C PRO A 334 -71.25 0.62 -21.72
N LYS A 335 -69.98 0.57 -21.29
CA LYS A 335 -68.97 1.59 -21.65
C LYS A 335 -67.67 1.01 -22.23
N ALA A 336 -67.81 0.24 -23.31
CA ALA A 336 -66.71 -0.11 -24.21
C ALA A 336 -65.83 1.09 -24.65
N PRO A 337 -66.38 2.28 -25.02
CA PRO A 337 -65.55 3.44 -25.35
C PRO A 337 -64.70 3.95 -24.18
N VAL A 338 -65.26 4.05 -22.96
CA VAL A 338 -64.50 4.52 -21.78
C VAL A 338 -63.40 3.52 -21.39
N LYS A 339 -63.65 2.21 -21.55
CA LYS A 339 -62.60 1.19 -21.38
C LYS A 339 -61.45 1.39 -22.37
N LYS A 340 -61.75 1.60 -23.66
CA LYS A 340 -60.72 1.88 -24.69
C LYS A 340 -59.95 3.17 -24.40
N GLU A 341 -60.62 4.21 -23.92
CA GLU A 341 -59.99 5.49 -23.62
C GLU A 341 -59.04 5.40 -22.41
N LEU A 342 -59.47 4.73 -21.34
CA LEU A 342 -58.59 4.46 -20.19
C LEU A 342 -57.38 3.59 -20.55
N GLU A 343 -57.55 2.65 -21.49
CA GLU A 343 -56.50 1.78 -21.99
C GLU A 343 -55.49 2.53 -22.88
N ARG A 344 -55.96 3.49 -23.69
CA ARG A 344 -55.10 4.44 -24.43
C ARG A 344 -54.29 5.33 -23.50
N GLN A 345 -54.94 5.94 -22.49
CA GLN A 345 -54.27 6.77 -21.48
C GLN A 345 -53.20 6.00 -20.69
N ARG A 346 -53.48 4.72 -20.38
CA ARG A 346 -52.48 3.83 -19.78
C ARG A 346 -51.31 3.56 -20.73
N ALA A 347 -51.56 3.32 -22.01
CA ALA A 347 -50.52 3.07 -23.01
C ALA A 347 -49.62 4.30 -23.24
N THR A 348 -50.17 5.51 -23.29
CA THR A 348 -49.36 6.74 -23.39
C THR A 348 -48.50 6.97 -22.14
N LEU A 349 -49.05 6.76 -20.94
CA LEU A 349 -48.27 6.81 -19.69
C LEU A 349 -47.15 5.75 -19.68
N GLU A 350 -47.44 4.50 -20.06
CA GLU A 350 -46.42 3.45 -20.15
C GLU A 350 -45.31 3.78 -21.18
N HIS A 351 -45.66 4.42 -22.31
CA HIS A 351 -44.69 4.91 -23.28
C HIS A 351 -43.82 6.05 -22.74
N GLU A 352 -44.41 7.07 -22.09
CA GLU A 352 -43.68 8.19 -21.52
C GLU A 352 -42.68 7.70 -20.45
N ILE A 353 -43.11 6.78 -19.59
CA ILE A 353 -42.26 6.10 -18.59
C ILE A 353 -41.08 5.38 -19.27
N ALA A 354 -41.32 4.69 -20.39
CA ALA A 354 -40.26 4.01 -21.14
C ALA A 354 -39.24 5.01 -21.72
N GLN A 355 -39.69 6.17 -22.23
CA GLN A 355 -38.80 7.24 -22.66
C GLN A 355 -37.99 7.83 -21.49
N GLN A 356 -38.64 8.17 -20.38
CA GLN A 356 -37.97 8.69 -19.18
C GLN A 356 -36.93 7.70 -18.61
N ARG A 357 -37.23 6.39 -18.61
CA ARG A 357 -36.27 5.34 -18.23
C ARG A 357 -35.07 5.26 -19.18
N LYS A 358 -35.31 5.38 -20.49
CA LYS A 358 -34.25 5.39 -21.51
C LYS A 358 -33.34 6.61 -21.36
N ALA A 359 -33.93 7.79 -21.10
CA ALA A 359 -33.18 9.02 -20.83
C ALA A 359 -32.39 8.96 -19.52
N HIS A 360 -32.97 8.42 -18.44
CA HIS A 360 -32.29 8.21 -17.16
C HIS A 360 -31.10 7.26 -17.29
N ARG A 361 -31.29 6.11 -17.97
CA ARG A 361 -30.22 5.14 -18.24
C ARG A 361 -29.08 5.76 -19.07
N ARG A 362 -29.39 6.61 -20.06
CA ARG A 362 -28.37 7.35 -20.83
C ARG A 362 -27.51 8.23 -19.92
N LYS A 363 -28.14 9.09 -19.10
CA LYS A 363 -27.42 9.94 -18.13
C LYS A 363 -26.60 9.13 -17.13
N GLN A 364 -27.10 7.98 -16.67
CA GLN A 364 -26.36 7.11 -15.78
C GLN A 364 -25.06 6.59 -16.44
N VAL A 365 -25.16 6.08 -17.68
CA VAL A 365 -24.02 5.56 -18.45
C VAL A 365 -23.02 6.67 -18.77
N GLU A 366 -23.51 7.88 -19.08
CA GLU A 366 -22.69 9.07 -19.32
C GLU A 366 -21.84 9.45 -18.10
N PHE A 367 -22.44 9.53 -16.91
CA PHE A 367 -21.70 9.76 -15.66
C PHE A 367 -20.73 8.62 -15.32
N GLU A 368 -21.14 7.36 -15.51
CA GLU A 368 -20.26 6.19 -15.29
C GLU A 368 -19.05 6.21 -16.26
N HIS A 369 -19.25 6.67 -17.50
CA HIS A 369 -18.18 6.87 -18.47
C HIS A 369 -17.24 8.03 -18.08
N GLN A 370 -17.77 9.19 -17.67
CA GLN A 370 -16.95 10.33 -17.19
C GLN A 370 -16.10 9.95 -15.98
N ILE A 371 -16.66 9.20 -15.01
CA ILE A 371 -15.91 8.69 -13.84
C ILE A 371 -14.78 7.76 -14.27
N SER A 372 -14.99 6.93 -15.29
CA SER A 372 -13.96 6.04 -15.85
C SER A 372 -12.85 6.81 -16.56
N GLN A 373 -13.20 7.81 -17.41
CA GLN A 373 -12.24 8.68 -18.08
C GLN A 373 -11.36 9.45 -17.08
N GLU A 374 -11.95 10.04 -16.04
CA GLU A 374 -11.20 10.80 -15.02
C GLU A 374 -10.27 9.87 -14.21
N GLN A 375 -10.64 8.60 -13.99
CA GLN A 375 -9.78 7.61 -13.33
C GLN A 375 -8.56 7.25 -14.18
N GLU A 376 -8.72 6.97 -15.47
CA GLU A 376 -7.58 6.68 -16.35
C GLU A 376 -6.72 7.94 -16.59
N ALA A 377 -7.32 9.13 -16.73
CA ALA A 377 -6.57 10.38 -16.82
C ALA A 377 -5.74 10.66 -15.54
N ALA A 378 -6.29 10.37 -14.35
CA ALA A 378 -5.55 10.49 -13.09
C ALA A 378 -4.42 9.45 -12.97
N LYS A 379 -4.62 8.23 -13.49
CA LYS A 379 -3.64 7.15 -13.53
C LYS A 379 -2.48 7.46 -14.49
N GLN A 380 -2.78 8.00 -15.67
CA GLN A 380 -1.78 8.48 -16.64
C GLN A 380 -0.94 9.62 -16.05
N LYS A 381 -1.58 10.68 -15.52
CA LYS A 381 -0.88 11.80 -14.87
C LYS A 381 -0.01 11.37 -13.69
N ARG A 382 -0.41 10.34 -12.95
CA ARG A 382 0.41 9.74 -11.89
C ARG A 382 1.65 9.05 -12.47
N ALA A 383 1.50 8.23 -13.50
CA ALA A 383 2.61 7.51 -14.13
C ALA A 383 3.63 8.48 -14.75
N GLU A 384 3.16 9.52 -15.45
CA GLU A 384 4.01 10.58 -16.02
C GLU A 384 4.85 11.27 -14.93
N LEU A 385 4.24 11.61 -13.79
CA LEU A 385 4.94 12.30 -12.72
C LEU A 385 5.91 11.36 -11.97
N GLU A 386 5.56 10.09 -11.77
CA GLU A 386 6.50 9.07 -11.26
C GLU A 386 7.72 8.91 -12.20
N GLN A 387 7.53 8.97 -13.52
CA GLN A 387 8.64 9.01 -14.49
C GLN A 387 9.48 10.29 -14.37
N GLN A 388 8.87 11.48 -14.22
CA GLN A 388 9.59 12.75 -14.02
C GLN A 388 10.46 12.70 -12.75
N ILE A 389 9.93 12.16 -11.64
CA ILE A 389 10.70 11.96 -10.39
C ILE A 389 11.87 11.00 -10.62
N ALA A 390 11.65 9.87 -11.31
CA ALA A 390 12.71 8.91 -11.61
C ALA A 390 13.82 9.53 -12.48
N HIS A 391 13.45 10.26 -13.53
CA HIS A 391 14.38 10.97 -14.41
C HIS A 391 15.22 12.00 -13.64
N HIS A 392 14.58 12.80 -12.76
CA HIS A 392 15.30 13.81 -11.98
C HIS A 392 16.27 13.18 -10.96
N LYS A 393 15.91 12.06 -10.34
CA LYS A 393 16.82 11.27 -9.48
C LYS A 393 18.05 10.78 -10.27
N ILE A 394 17.85 10.27 -11.48
CA ILE A 394 18.95 9.81 -12.35
C ILE A 394 19.88 10.98 -12.72
N GLN A 395 19.34 12.13 -13.15
CA GLN A 395 20.13 13.33 -13.46
C GLN A 395 21.00 13.77 -12.27
N VAL A 396 20.44 13.77 -11.05
CA VAL A 396 21.18 14.16 -9.84
C VAL A 396 22.30 13.17 -9.51
N ASN A 397 22.04 11.87 -9.59
CA ASN A 397 23.08 10.85 -9.39
C ASN A 397 24.21 10.98 -10.41
N GLN A 398 23.89 11.28 -11.68
CA GLN A 398 24.90 11.56 -12.72
C GLN A 398 25.70 12.84 -12.44
N MET A 399 25.07 13.91 -11.94
CA MET A 399 25.78 15.14 -11.55
C MET A 399 26.73 14.90 -10.36
N LEU A 400 26.29 14.16 -9.33
CA LEU A 400 27.12 13.79 -8.19
C LEU A 400 28.33 12.96 -8.65
N ALA A 401 28.12 11.91 -9.45
CA ALA A 401 29.20 11.07 -9.97
C ALA A 401 30.17 11.81 -10.93
N LYS A 402 29.74 12.90 -11.59
CA LYS A 402 30.64 13.80 -12.35
C LYS A 402 31.48 14.67 -11.41
N LEU A 403 30.87 15.20 -10.35
CA LEU A 403 31.54 16.05 -9.35
C LEU A 403 32.55 15.25 -8.51
N GLU A 404 32.22 14.02 -8.11
CA GLU A 404 33.16 13.12 -7.41
C GLU A 404 34.39 12.82 -8.26
N ARG A 405 34.21 12.50 -9.55
CA ARG A 405 35.33 12.34 -10.50
C ARG A 405 36.19 13.61 -10.64
N SER A 406 35.58 14.80 -10.60
CA SER A 406 36.33 16.07 -10.63
C SER A 406 37.14 16.34 -9.36
N LEU A 407 36.73 15.78 -8.21
CA LEU A 407 37.47 15.86 -6.94
C LEU A 407 38.56 14.78 -6.80
N ALA A 408 38.35 13.63 -7.42
CA ALA A 408 39.29 12.50 -7.43
C ALA A 408 40.44 12.67 -8.43
N SER A 409 40.30 13.51 -9.46
CA SER A 409 41.34 13.78 -10.44
C SER A 409 42.56 14.45 -9.78
N PRO A 410 43.75 13.81 -9.73
CA PRO A 410 44.95 14.44 -9.22
C PRO A 410 45.41 15.52 -10.19
N ALA A 411 45.93 16.63 -9.67
CA ALA A 411 46.64 17.64 -10.48
C ALA A 411 48.01 17.08 -10.93
N GLY A 412 47.99 16.10 -11.83
CA GLY A 412 49.16 15.45 -12.42
C GLY A 412 49.84 16.35 -13.44
N GLY A 413 50.69 17.27 -12.95
CA GLY A 413 51.56 18.07 -13.81
C GLY A 413 52.47 17.18 -14.66
N LYS A 414 52.31 17.24 -15.99
CA LYS A 414 53.09 16.44 -16.95
C LYS A 414 54.56 16.89 -16.98
N GLY A 415 55.38 16.29 -16.13
CA GLY A 415 56.85 16.38 -16.21
C GLY A 415 57.41 15.55 -17.37
N LYS A 416 57.24 16.00 -18.62
CA LYS A 416 57.87 15.39 -19.80
C LYS A 416 59.40 15.59 -19.73
N LYS A 417 60.14 14.64 -19.16
CA LYS A 417 61.60 14.61 -19.29
C LYS A 417 61.96 14.08 -20.68
N HIS A 418 62.39 14.96 -21.57
CA HIS A 418 63.16 14.54 -22.73
C HIS A 418 64.51 13.99 -22.27
N LYS A 419 64.80 12.74 -22.61
CA LYS A 419 66.12 12.13 -22.46
C LYS A 419 66.87 12.37 -23.77
N LYS A 420 67.87 13.26 -23.77
CA LYS A 420 68.90 13.30 -24.80
C LYS A 420 69.89 12.18 -24.52
N THR A 421 70.03 11.27 -25.48
CA THR A 421 71.21 10.47 -25.83
C THR A 421 70.97 10.02 -27.25
#